data_AF-A0A955G5X4-F1
#
_entry.id   AF-A0A955G5X4-F1
#
_cell.length_a   1.000
_cell.length_b   1.000
_cell.length_c   1.000
_cell.angle_alpha   90.00
_cell.angle_beta   90.00
_cell.angle_gamma   90.00
#
_symmetry.space_group_name_H-M   'P 1'
#
loop_
_entity.id
_entity.type
_entity.pdbx_description
1 polymer ?
#
loop_
_entity_poly.entity_id
_entity_poly.type
_entity_poly.pdbx_seq_one_letter_code
_entity_poly.pdbx_strand_id
1 'polypeptide(L)' 'MADEQDTDICGLCGEPGADKIPHPVYWPGERRPGSEFVHADCEDMACIEAWGLLSETEREMFLRTIK' A
#
# COMPACT_ATOMS: atom_id res chain seq x y z
N MET A 1 2.89 1.22 35.07
CA MET A 1 3.64 1.19 33.81
C MET A 1 2.59 1.24 32.73
N ALA A 2 2.36 2.39 32.10
CA ALA A 2 1.49 2.44 30.93
C ALA A 2 2.23 1.69 29.84
N ASP A 3 1.61 0.61 29.34
CA ASP A 3 2.07 -0.09 28.14
C ASP A 3 2.03 0.95 27.02
N GLU A 4 3.19 1.47 26.64
CA GLU A 4 3.33 2.40 25.52
C GLU A 4 2.86 1.65 24.29
N GLN A 5 1.62 1.93 23.90
CA GLN A 5 0.91 1.31 22.78
C GLN A 5 1.87 1.15 21.60
N ASP A 6 2.25 -0.10 21.34
CA ASP A 6 2.99 -0.56 20.17
C ASP A 6 2.10 -0.25 18.96
N THR A 7 2.15 1.01 18.55
CA THR A 7 1.32 1.53 17.46
C THR A 7 2.08 1.19 16.20
N ASP A 8 1.53 0.23 15.45
CA ASP A 8 2.15 -0.28 14.25
C ASP A 8 2.61 0.86 13.33
N ILE A 9 3.86 0.80 12.88
CA ILE A 9 4.46 1.83 12.03
C ILE A 9 4.07 1.56 10.57
N CYS A 10 3.47 2.56 9.93
CA CYS A 10 3.08 2.47 8.53
C CYS A 10 4.30 2.36 7.62
N GLY A 11 4.38 1.28 6.84
CA GLY A 11 5.49 1.00 5.94
C GLY A 11 5.58 1.92 4.72
N LEU A 12 4.60 2.79 4.49
CA LEU A 12 4.56 3.73 3.36
C LEU A 12 4.96 5.16 3.74
N CYS A 13 4.52 5.65 4.90
CA CYS A 13 4.80 7.01 5.36
C CYS A 13 5.76 7.09 6.56
N GLY A 14 5.96 6.00 7.29
CA GLY A 14 6.83 5.94 8.48
C GLY A 14 6.19 6.46 9.77
N GLU A 15 4.92 6.89 9.73
CA GLU A 15 4.19 7.37 10.90
C GLU A 15 3.50 6.22 11.65
N PRO A 16 3.34 6.31 12.97
CA PRO A 16 2.60 5.33 13.78
C PRO A 16 1.10 5.38 13.49
N GLY A 17 0.41 4.29 13.84
CA GLY A 17 -1.06 4.20 13.75
C GLY A 17 -1.56 3.39 12.55
N ALA A 18 -0.70 2.57 11.94
CA ALA A 18 -1.09 1.69 10.85
C ALA A 18 -2.27 0.80 11.27
N ASP A 19 -3.27 0.69 10.40
CA ASP A 19 -4.57 0.12 10.73
C ASP A 19 -4.85 -1.21 10.02
N LYS A 20 -3.96 -1.61 9.10
CA LYS A 20 -4.15 -2.82 8.30
C LYS A 20 -2.85 -3.45 7.80
N ILE A 21 -2.96 -4.71 7.41
CA ILE A 21 -1.98 -5.39 6.55
C ILE A 21 -2.31 -5.01 5.09
N PRO A 22 -1.32 -4.64 4.27
CA PRO A 22 -1.53 -4.25 2.88
C PRO A 22 -2.03 -5.44 2.03
N HIS A 23 -2.76 -5.15 0.97
CA HIS A 23 -3.18 -6.17 0.01
C HIS A 23 -1.96 -6.77 -0.72
N PRO A 24 -2.01 -8.06 -1.12
CA PRO A 24 -0.84 -8.74 -1.69
C PRO A 24 -0.56 -8.37 -3.15
N VAL A 25 -1.46 -7.64 -3.81
CA VAL A 25 -1.39 -7.34 -5.25
C VAL A 25 -1.09 -5.86 -5.44
N TYR A 26 0.01 -5.54 -6.13
CA TYR A 26 0.45 -4.16 -6.32
C TYR A 26 0.47 -3.84 -7.81
N TRP A 27 0.01 -2.65 -8.20
CA TRP A 27 0.15 -2.16 -9.56
C TRP A 27 1.62 -2.07 -9.98
N PRO A 28 1.92 -2.22 -11.28
CA PRO A 28 3.26 -1.94 -11.79
C PRO A 28 3.72 -0.52 -11.40
N GLY A 29 4.85 -0.43 -10.71
CA GLY A 29 5.40 0.85 -10.23
C GLY A 29 4.82 1.37 -8.90
N GLU A 30 3.89 0.64 -8.27
CA GLU A 30 3.36 0.99 -6.97
C GLU A 30 4.41 0.90 -5.86
N ARG A 31 4.38 1.88 -4.96
CA ARG A 31 5.26 1.92 -3.80
C ARG A 31 4.93 0.75 -2.88
N ARG A 32 5.95 -0.05 -2.52
CA ARG A 32 5.79 -1.15 -1.57
C ARG A 32 6.09 -0.69 -0.15
N PRO A 33 5.32 -1.17 0.84
CA PRO A 33 5.60 -0.88 2.23
C PRO A 33 6.90 -1.54 2.70
N GLY A 34 7.65 -0.83 3.55
CA GLY A 34 8.86 -1.34 4.21
C GLY A 34 8.59 -2.10 5.51
N SER A 35 7.35 -2.13 5.98
CA SER A 35 6.91 -2.85 7.19
C SER A 35 5.67 -3.73 6.88
N GLU A 36 5.23 -4.49 7.86
CA GLU A 36 4.07 -5.39 7.76
C GLU A 36 2.73 -4.63 7.70
N PHE A 37 2.66 -3.43 8.27
CA PHE A 37 1.44 -2.67 8.42
C PHE A 37 1.46 -1.36 7.64
N VAL A 38 0.29 -0.91 7.19
CA VAL A 38 0.11 0.36 6.49
C VAL A 38 -1.15 1.06 6.99
N HIS A 39 -1.22 2.37 6.79
CA HIS A 39 -2.50 3.08 6.85
C HIS A 39 -3.34 2.76 5.61
N ALA A 40 -4.66 2.60 5.76
CA ALA A 40 -5.58 2.44 4.62
C ALA A 40 -5.42 3.57 3.59
N ASP A 41 -5.42 4.82 4.05
CA ASP A 41 -5.28 5.98 3.18
C ASP A 41 -3.92 6.03 2.46
N CYS A 42 -2.84 5.53 3.10
CA CYS A 42 -1.52 5.50 2.47
C CYS A 42 -1.47 4.47 1.34
N GLU A 43 -2.08 3.31 1.53
CA GLU A 43 -2.19 2.29 0.48
C GLU A 43 -3.04 2.80 -0.69
N ASP A 44 -4.21 3.39 -0.41
CA ASP A 44 -5.10 3.92 -1.45
C ASP A 44 -4.40 4.99 -2.29
N MET A 45 -3.66 5.91 -1.65
CA MET A 45 -2.88 6.93 -2.35
C MET A 45 -1.77 6.32 -3.22
N ALA A 46 -1.03 5.33 -2.71
CA ALA A 46 0.01 4.65 -3.49
C ALA A 46 -0.58 3.93 -4.72
N CYS A 47 -1.73 3.28 -4.53
CA CYS A 47 -2.48 2.60 -5.58
C CYS A 47 -2.98 3.60 -6.64
N ILE A 48 -3.56 4.73 -6.24
CA ILE A 48 -4.02 5.80 -7.16
C ILE A 48 -2.85 6.42 -7.94
N GLU A 49 -1.73 6.71 -7.27
CA GLU A 49 -0.52 7.23 -7.91
C GLU A 49 -0.01 6.28 -8.99
N ALA A 50 0.15 5.00 -8.63
CA ALA A 50 0.63 3.97 -9.56
C ALA A 50 -0.34 3.75 -10.71
N TRP A 51 -1.63 3.62 -10.42
CA TRP A 51 -2.67 3.47 -11.42
C TRP A 51 -2.66 4.65 -12.40
N GLY A 52 -2.53 5.89 -11.89
CA GLY A 52 -2.49 7.12 -12.67
C GLY A 52 -1.32 7.21 -13.65
N LEU A 53 -0.20 6.56 -13.34
CA LEU A 53 0.99 6.51 -14.21
C LEU A 53 0.89 5.49 -15.35
N LEU A 54 -0.03 4.53 -15.26
CA LEU A 54 -0.21 3.50 -16.27
C LEU A 54 -1.19 3.95 -17.35
N SER A 55 -0.93 3.53 -18.59
CA SER A 55 -1.91 3.59 -19.67
C SER A 55 -3.06 2.59 -19.43
N GLU A 56 -4.18 2.80 -20.11
CA GLU A 56 -5.32 1.87 -20.09
C GLU A 56 -4.90 0.45 -20.49
N THR A 57 -4.10 0.31 -21.55
CA THR A 57 -3.61 -1.00 -22.00
C THR A 57 -2.72 -1.66 -20.95
N GLU A 58 -1.84 -0.93 -20.28
CA GLU A 58 -1.00 -1.49 -19.20
C GLU A 58 -1.83 -1.95 -18.01
N ARG A 59 -2.85 -1.17 -17.62
CA ARG A 59 -3.78 -1.55 -16.55
C ARG A 59 -4.53 -2.83 -16.90
N GLU A 60 -5.09 -2.91 -18.11
CA GLU A 60 -5.79 -4.12 -18.56
C GLU A 60 -4.88 -5.34 -18.63
N MET A 61 -3.67 -5.18 -19.16
CA MET A 61 -2.69 -6.26 -19.23
C MET A 61 -2.35 -6.79 -17.83
N PHE A 62 -2.11 -5.89 -16.87
CA PHE A 62 -1.84 -6.28 -15.50
C PHE A 62 -3.03 -6.99 -14.85
N LEU A 63 -4.26 -6.47 -15.01
CA LEU A 63 -5.46 -7.09 -14.47
C LEU A 63 -5.66 -8.53 -14.96
N ARG A 64 -5.23 -8.86 -16.19
CA ARG A 64 -5.27 -10.24 -16.73
C ARG A 64 -4.23 -11.18 -16.10
N THR A 65 -3.22 -10.65 -15.42
CA THR A 65 -2.20 -11.46 -14.73
C THR A 65 -2.62 -11.90 -13.33
N ILE A 66 -3.58 -11.19 -12.73
CA ILE A 66 -4.16 -11.52 -11.43
C ILE A 66 -5.18 -12.65 -11.65
N LYS A 67 -5.06 -13.76 -10.91
CA LYS A 67 -5.92 -14.94 -11.01
C LYS A 67 -6.71 -15.18 -9.73
#